data_AF-A0A7D6V7G9-F1
#
_entry.id   AF-A0A7D6V7G9-F1
#
_cell.length_a   1.000
_cell.length_b   1.000
_cell.length_c   1.000
_cell.angle_alpha   90.00
_cell.angle_beta   90.00
_cell.angle_gamma   90.00
#
_symmetry.space_group_name_H-M   'P 1'
#
loop_
_entity.id
_entity.type
_entity.pdbx_description
1 polymer ?
#
loop_
_entity_poly.entity_id
_entity_poly.type
_entity_poly.pdbx_seq_one_letter_code
_entity_poly.pdbx_strand_id
1 'polypeptide(L)'
;MSASMWVSVVGISLTILISVTGLVLQRRVRQRYDAKIMADLVIEIQRKLSAAAESARQLASGRVDRAALAAAGSHGYELTGLVGRARDLLRAGHTCTWWQNLVLARALTELWSPEAARTFWAGVIDPEQPTGMRVHCHLERARFHFNCGGDHLDAGRADYAAALRLVSTTTTDEAFDQAIQLDLDRATAELVAGSHTHAVQAAADACIALRQLNSAWRRARAASALLHFLTDLPPFVDPRPFRSDISATLTARGIDPHTLTPELAWILSPPFQPPNRPLR
;
A
#
# COMPACT_ATOMS: atom_id res chain seq x y z
N MET A 1 -50.39 18.50 9.69
CA MET A 1 -49.22 18.45 10.61
C MET A 1 -49.11 19.77 11.34
N SER A 2 -48.98 19.77 12.67
CA SER A 2 -48.86 20.99 13.47
C SER A 2 -47.44 21.59 13.37
N ALA A 3 -47.32 22.92 13.51
CA ALA A 3 -46.02 23.61 13.51
C ALA A 3 -45.04 23.04 14.55
N SER A 4 -45.54 22.55 15.69
CA SER A 4 -44.75 21.89 16.73
C SER A 4 -44.05 20.62 16.26
N MET A 5 -44.66 19.86 15.36
CA MET A 5 -44.09 18.61 14.85
C MET A 5 -42.91 18.89 13.90
N TRP A 6 -43.00 19.96 13.10
CA TRP A 6 -41.90 20.39 12.23
C TRP A 6 -40.68 20.88 13.01
N VAL A 7 -40.88 21.64 14.08
CA VAL A 7 -39.78 22.11 14.93
C VAL A 7 -39.03 20.93 15.57
N SER A 8 -39.74 19.92 16.07
CA SER A 8 -39.12 18.73 16.64
C SER A 8 -38.32 17.91 15.62
N VAL A 9 -38.86 17.72 14.41
CA VAL A 9 -38.17 16.98 13.34
C VAL A 9 -36.89 17.72 12.91
N VAL A 10 -36.95 19.05 12.78
CA VAL A 10 -35.78 19.87 12.44
C VAL A 10 -34.73 19.83 13.56
N GLY A 11 -35.15 19.93 14.83
CA GLY A 11 -34.23 19.86 15.98
C GLY A 11 -33.50 18.52 16.09
N ILE A 12 -34.21 17.41 15.89
CA ILE A 12 -33.61 16.06 15.89
C ILE A 12 -32.63 15.92 14.71
N SER A 13 -33.03 16.34 13.51
CA SER A 13 -32.20 16.27 12.31
C SER A 13 -30.90 17.07 12.45
N LEU A 14 -30.98 18.27 13.05
CA LEU A 14 -29.81 19.12 13.31
C LEU A 14 -28.87 18.49 14.35
N THR A 15 -29.41 17.89 15.41
CA THR A 15 -28.61 17.23 16.45
C THR A 15 -27.86 16.01 15.90
N ILE A 16 -28.52 15.22 15.04
CA ILE A 16 -27.89 14.10 14.32
C ILE A 16 -26.78 14.63 13.42
N LEU A 17 -27.05 15.67 12.63
CA LEU A 17 -26.07 16.26 11.72
C LEU A 17 -24.82 16.75 12.45
N ILE A 18 -24.97 17.47 13.56
CA ILE A 18 -23.85 17.96 14.39
C ILE A 18 -23.05 16.79 14.96
N SER A 19 -23.72 15.76 15.48
CA SER A 19 -23.07 14.60 16.08
C SER A 19 -22.27 13.80 15.05
N VAL A 20 -22.84 13.57 13.86
CA VAL A 20 -22.15 12.89 12.75
C VAL A 20 -20.97 13.73 12.27
N THR A 21 -21.15 15.04 12.10
CA THR A 21 -20.08 15.94 11.66
C THR A 21 -18.94 16.00 12.68
N GLY A 22 -19.26 16.06 13.98
CA GLY A 22 -18.30 16.02 15.07
C GLY A 22 -17.50 14.72 15.10
N LEU A 23 -18.17 13.57 14.94
CA LEU A 23 -17.52 12.27 14.86
C LEU A 23 -16.59 12.16 13.63
N VAL A 24 -17.04 12.64 12.47
CA VAL A 24 -16.23 12.66 11.23
C VAL A 24 -15.02 13.57 11.41
N LEU A 25 -15.19 14.74 12.02
CA LEU A 25 -14.09 15.67 12.26
C LEU A 25 -13.08 15.11 13.27
N GLN A 26 -13.54 14.53 14.37
CA GLN A 26 -12.68 13.86 15.34
C GLN A 26 -11.88 12.71 14.71
N ARG A 27 -12.53 11.88 13.89
CA ARG A 27 -11.84 10.82 13.13
C ARG A 27 -10.78 11.39 12.18
N ARG A 28 -11.09 12.46 11.44
CA ARG A 28 -10.14 13.10 10.52
C ARG A 28 -8.97 13.76 11.25
N VAL A 29 -9.23 14.43 12.38
CA VAL A 29 -8.17 15.06 13.19
C VAL A 29 -7.26 13.98 13.77
N ARG A 30 -7.82 12.90 14.31
CA ARG A 30 -7.05 11.76 14.82
C ARG A 30 -6.20 11.13 13.71
N GLN A 31 -6.78 10.85 12.55
CA GLN A 31 -6.04 10.33 11.39
C GLN A 31 -4.88 11.23 10.96
N ARG A 32 -5.08 12.55 10.92
CA ARG A 32 -4.01 13.52 10.57
C ARG A 32 -2.91 13.55 11.63
N TYR A 33 -3.29 13.48 12.91
CA TYR A 33 -2.35 13.45 14.01
C TYR A 33 -1.52 12.16 13.99
N ASP A 34 -2.17 11.02 13.79
CA ASP A 34 -1.56 9.70 13.71
C ASP A 34 -0.60 9.60 12.52
N ALA A 35 -0.99 10.11 11.35
CA ALA A 35 -0.13 10.18 10.17
C ALA A 35 1.07 11.09 10.38
N LYS A 36 0.90 12.20 11.10
CA LYS A 36 1.99 13.11 11.45
C LYS A 36 2.99 12.47 12.39
N ILE A 37 2.54 11.79 13.45
CA ILE A 37 3.44 11.10 14.39
C ILE A 37 4.31 10.09 13.64
N MET A 38 3.71 9.25 12.79
CA MET A 38 4.49 8.27 12.03
C MET A 38 5.46 8.95 11.05
N ALA A 39 5.04 10.02 10.38
CA ALA A 39 5.91 10.78 9.48
C ALA A 39 7.10 11.40 10.21
N ASP A 40 6.87 12.08 11.33
CA ASP A 40 7.92 12.72 12.15
C ASP A 40 8.91 11.66 12.67
N LEU A 41 8.39 10.51 13.12
CA LEU A 41 9.20 9.39 13.57
C LEU A 41 10.07 8.82 12.44
N VAL A 42 9.51 8.63 11.27
CA VAL A 42 10.22 8.11 10.10
C VAL A 42 11.30 9.09 9.61
N ILE A 43 11.01 10.39 9.62
CA ILE A 43 12.00 11.43 9.30
C ILE A 43 13.17 11.34 10.28
N GLU A 44 12.89 11.15 11.57
CA GLU A 44 13.92 11.00 12.59
C GLU A 44 14.76 9.72 12.38
N ILE A 45 14.11 8.59 12.06
CA ILE A 45 14.78 7.33 11.71
C ILE A 45 15.71 7.53 10.50
N GLN A 46 15.22 8.19 9.44
CA GLN A 46 16.01 8.50 8.24
C GLN A 46 17.21 9.40 8.55
N ARG A 47 17.03 10.39 9.44
CA ARG A 47 18.10 11.27 9.91
C ARG A 47 19.19 10.47 10.62
N LYS A 48 18.80 9.55 11.51
CA LYS A 48 19.75 8.70 12.24
C LYS A 48 20.46 7.70 11.34
N LEU A 49 19.76 7.08 10.39
CA LEU A 49 20.37 6.24 9.36
C LEU A 49 21.44 6.99 8.56
N SER A 50 21.16 8.23 8.18
CA SER A 50 22.11 9.05 7.42
C SER A 50 23.35 9.42 8.26
N ALA A 51 23.16 9.78 9.54
CA ALA A 51 24.27 10.06 10.45
C ALA A 51 25.14 8.83 10.74
N ALA A 52 24.52 7.66 10.91
CA ALA A 52 25.23 6.39 11.10
C ALA A 52 26.06 6.02 9.85
N ALA A 53 25.48 6.16 8.66
CA ALA A 53 26.19 5.91 7.40
C ALA A 53 27.40 6.84 7.21
N GLU A 54 27.27 8.12 7.56
CA GLU A 54 28.37 9.07 7.49
C GLU A 54 29.48 8.75 8.50
N SER A 55 29.11 8.36 9.73
CA SER A 55 30.07 7.90 10.74
C SER A 55 30.83 6.67 10.26
N ALA A 56 30.14 5.71 9.61
CA ALA A 56 30.77 4.51 9.06
C ALA A 56 31.75 4.85 7.92
N ARG A 57 31.44 5.82 7.05
CA ARG A 57 32.37 6.28 6.01
C ARG A 57 33.62 6.93 6.61
N GLN A 58 33.46 7.73 7.66
CA GLN A 58 34.59 8.35 8.35
C GLN A 58 35.53 7.30 8.94
N LEU A 59 34.97 6.27 9.59
CA LEU A 59 35.73 5.13 10.10
C LEU A 59 36.45 4.36 8.98
N ALA A 60 35.76 4.08 7.86
CA ALA A 60 36.35 3.38 6.71
C ALA A 60 37.48 4.18 6.02
N SER A 61 37.44 5.51 6.09
CA SER A 61 38.49 6.38 5.54
C SER A 61 39.78 6.46 6.39
N GLY A 62 39.87 5.70 7.49
CA GLY A 62 41.04 5.68 8.37
C GLY A 62 41.11 6.83 9.37
N ARG A 63 40.14 7.75 9.37
CA ARG A 63 39.97 8.77 10.42
C ARG A 63 39.23 8.15 11.62
N VAL A 64 39.87 7.21 12.31
CA VAL A 64 39.28 6.57 13.49
C VAL A 64 39.47 7.48 14.70
N ASP A 65 38.54 8.40 14.90
CA ASP A 65 38.39 9.14 16.16
C ASP A 65 37.50 8.33 17.12
N ARG A 66 37.88 8.24 18.40
CA ARG A 66 37.03 7.67 19.46
C ARG A 66 35.65 8.33 19.50
N ALA A 67 35.57 9.62 19.17
CA ALA A 67 34.31 10.35 19.07
C ALA A 67 33.40 9.80 17.96
N ALA A 68 33.97 9.45 16.80
CA ALA A 68 33.22 8.87 15.68
C ALA A 68 32.70 7.46 15.99
N LEU A 69 33.50 6.65 16.69
CA LEU A 69 33.08 5.31 17.14
C LEU A 69 31.96 5.39 18.20
N ALA A 70 32.09 6.30 19.17
CA ALA A 70 31.07 6.54 20.18
C ALA A 70 29.77 7.09 19.58
N ALA A 71 29.86 8.00 18.59
CA ALA A 71 28.71 8.51 17.86
C ALA A 71 27.99 7.40 17.09
N ALA A 72 28.72 6.53 16.38
CA ALA A 72 28.13 5.39 15.67
C ALA A 72 27.36 4.45 16.62
N GLY A 73 27.93 4.14 17.79
CA GLY A 73 27.26 3.34 18.83
C GLY A 73 26.00 4.01 19.40
N SER A 74 26.06 5.32 19.69
CA SER A 74 24.92 6.10 20.18
C SER A 74 23.78 6.14 19.16
N HIS A 75 24.11 6.30 17.88
CA HIS A 75 23.12 6.33 16.81
C HIS A 75 22.39 5.00 16.66
N GLY A 76 23.08 3.85 16.77
CA GLY A 76 22.45 2.53 16.71
C GLY A 76 21.44 2.28 17.85
N TYR A 77 21.78 2.69 19.08
CA TYR A 77 20.87 2.56 20.22
C TYR A 77 19.61 3.44 20.07
N GLU A 78 19.79 4.70 19.66
CA GLU A 78 18.66 5.60 19.40
C GLU A 78 17.77 5.09 18.27
N LEU A 79 18.36 4.56 17.19
CA LEU A 79 17.62 3.97 16.06
C LEU A 79 16.75 2.80 16.55
N THR A 80 17.29 1.94 17.41
CA THR A 80 16.58 0.81 18.01
C THR A 80 15.35 1.29 18.77
N GLY A 81 15.49 2.34 19.60
CA GLY A 81 14.36 2.93 20.32
C GLY A 81 13.32 3.61 19.42
N LEU A 82 13.74 4.24 18.32
CA LEU A 82 12.84 4.83 17.33
C LEU A 82 12.04 3.77 16.57
N VAL A 83 12.70 2.70 16.12
CA VAL A 83 12.04 1.59 15.42
C VAL A 83 11.12 0.82 16.38
N GLY A 84 11.51 0.64 17.64
CA GLY A 84 10.64 0.11 18.69
C GLY A 84 9.34 0.93 18.85
N ARG A 85 9.44 2.26 18.88
CA ARG A 85 8.26 3.13 18.90
C ARG A 85 7.41 3.02 17.64
N ALA A 86 8.03 2.87 16.47
CA ALA A 86 7.30 2.68 15.22
C ALA A 86 6.46 1.39 15.26
N ARG A 87 7.02 0.31 15.84
CA ARG A 87 6.28 -0.94 16.08
C ARG A 87 5.06 -0.74 16.95
N ASP A 88 5.23 -0.02 18.06
CA ASP A 88 4.14 0.18 19.02
C ASP A 88 3.01 0.98 18.40
N LEU A 89 3.33 2.00 17.60
CA LEU A 89 2.35 2.73 16.81
C LEU A 89 1.64 1.83 15.78
N LEU A 90 2.39 1.02 15.04
CA LEU A 90 1.81 0.09 14.08
C LEU A 90 0.87 -0.93 14.75
N ARG A 91 1.24 -1.46 15.92
CA ARG A 91 0.40 -2.35 16.75
C ARG A 91 -0.85 -1.65 17.28
N ALA A 92 -0.75 -0.36 17.58
CA ALA A 92 -1.89 0.48 17.94
C ALA A 92 -2.77 0.84 16.73
N GLY A 93 -2.41 0.39 15.51
CA GLY A 93 -3.20 0.58 14.28
C GLY A 93 -2.84 1.79 13.46
N HIS A 94 -1.72 2.44 13.75
CA HIS A 94 -1.18 3.47 12.86
C HIS A 94 -0.74 2.84 11.55
N THR A 95 -0.80 3.63 10.48
CA THR A 95 -0.46 3.20 9.13
C THR A 95 0.83 3.84 8.65
N CYS A 96 1.53 3.14 7.76
CA CYS A 96 2.69 3.67 7.05
C CYS A 96 2.35 3.83 5.57
N THR A 97 2.96 4.83 4.92
CA THR A 97 3.05 4.91 3.47
C THR A 97 4.14 3.98 2.95
N TRP A 98 4.12 3.67 1.64
CA TRP A 98 5.17 2.88 1.00
C TRP A 98 6.58 3.42 1.28
N TRP A 99 6.77 4.75 1.21
CA TRP A 99 8.06 5.36 1.55
C TRP A 99 8.41 5.18 3.03
N GLN A 100 7.46 5.40 3.93
CA GLN A 100 7.70 5.18 5.36
C GLN A 100 8.11 3.72 5.65
N ASN A 101 7.50 2.77 4.93
CA ASN A 101 7.87 1.37 5.01
C ASN A 101 9.30 1.11 4.50
N LEU A 102 9.70 1.71 3.38
CA LEU A 102 11.08 1.63 2.87
C LEU A 102 12.12 2.11 3.90
N VAL A 103 11.87 3.24 4.58
CA VAL A 103 12.76 3.72 5.65
C VAL A 103 12.85 2.70 6.77
N LEU A 104 11.69 2.22 7.23
CA LEU A 104 11.63 1.25 8.33
C LEU A 104 12.30 -0.06 7.95
N ALA A 105 12.10 -0.53 6.71
CA ALA A 105 12.72 -1.72 6.18
C ALA A 105 14.24 -1.62 6.23
N ARG A 106 14.77 -0.51 5.71
CA ARG A 106 16.21 -0.21 5.78
C ARG A 106 16.70 -0.15 7.22
N ALA A 107 15.99 0.56 8.10
CA ALA A 107 16.37 0.66 9.51
C ALA A 107 16.44 -0.71 10.18
N LEU A 108 15.48 -1.59 9.89
CA LEU A 108 15.44 -2.93 10.43
C LEU A 108 16.58 -3.81 9.92
N THR A 109 16.90 -3.73 8.63
CA THR A 109 18.01 -4.50 8.03
C THR A 109 19.38 -4.03 8.51
N GLU A 110 19.52 -2.78 8.92
CA GLU A 110 20.77 -2.22 9.46
C GLU A 110 20.95 -2.56 10.95
N LEU A 111 19.85 -2.71 11.69
CA LEU A 111 19.88 -2.95 13.14
C LEU A 111 19.86 -4.43 13.53
N TRP A 112 19.20 -5.27 12.73
CA TRP A 112 18.95 -6.67 13.07
C TRP A 112 19.26 -7.59 11.90
N SER A 113 19.50 -8.87 12.22
CA SER A 113 19.53 -9.90 11.20
C SER A 113 18.19 -9.92 10.43
N PRO A 114 18.18 -10.34 9.15
CA PRO A 114 16.95 -10.44 8.38
C PRO A 114 15.86 -11.26 9.09
N GLU A 115 16.24 -12.30 9.84
CA GLU A 115 15.31 -13.11 10.62
C GLU A 115 14.66 -12.33 11.77
N ALA A 116 15.45 -11.61 12.55
CA ALA A 116 14.92 -10.79 13.63
C ALA A 116 14.06 -9.61 13.11
N ALA A 117 14.44 -9.01 11.98
CA ALA A 117 13.64 -7.99 11.30
C ALA A 117 12.27 -8.53 10.82
N ARG A 118 12.22 -9.78 10.36
CA ARG A 118 10.96 -10.46 10.00
C ARG A 118 10.10 -10.75 11.23
N THR A 119 10.67 -11.30 12.29
CA THR A 119 9.94 -11.56 13.55
C THR A 119 9.35 -10.27 14.11
N PHE A 120 10.10 -9.17 14.00
CA PHE A 120 9.62 -7.84 14.37
C PHE A 120 8.35 -7.46 13.60
N TRP A 121 8.34 -7.60 12.27
CA TRP A 121 7.20 -7.26 11.42
C TRP A 121 6.02 -8.23 11.56
N ALA A 122 6.29 -9.53 11.69
CA ALA A 122 5.25 -10.54 11.87
C ALA A 122 4.42 -10.29 13.14
N GLY A 123 5.08 -9.81 14.21
CA GLY A 123 4.44 -9.49 15.49
C GLY A 123 3.61 -8.21 15.51
N VAL A 124 3.41 -7.53 14.37
CA VAL A 124 2.55 -6.32 14.26
C VAL A 124 1.08 -6.70 14.09
N ILE A 125 0.79 -7.89 13.56
CA ILE A 125 -0.59 -8.36 13.35
C ILE A 125 -1.08 -9.05 14.61
N ASP A 126 -2.14 -8.52 15.19
CA ASP A 126 -2.87 -9.14 16.29
C ASP A 126 -4.23 -9.63 15.75
N PRO A 127 -4.59 -10.92 15.91
CA PRO A 127 -5.84 -11.48 15.42
C PRO A 127 -7.09 -10.79 16.00
N GLU A 128 -6.97 -10.15 17.16
CA GLU A 128 -8.05 -9.39 17.82
C GLU A 128 -8.25 -7.99 17.21
N GLN A 129 -7.35 -7.54 16.32
CA GLN A 129 -7.50 -6.26 15.66
C GLN A 129 -8.68 -6.24 14.68
N PRO A 130 -9.33 -5.07 14.49
CA PRO A 130 -10.31 -4.88 13.43
C PRO A 130 -9.77 -5.30 12.06
N THR A 131 -10.62 -5.89 11.22
CA THR A 131 -10.23 -6.39 9.89
C THR A 131 -9.47 -5.37 9.05
N GLY A 132 -9.90 -4.10 9.05
CA GLY A 132 -9.22 -3.04 8.31
C GLY A 132 -7.76 -2.82 8.76
N MET A 133 -7.48 -2.90 10.06
CA MET A 133 -6.10 -2.82 10.57
C MET A 133 -5.27 -4.03 10.17
N ARG A 134 -5.85 -5.24 10.21
CA ARG A 134 -5.15 -6.46 9.79
C ARG A 134 -4.79 -6.44 8.30
N VAL A 135 -5.71 -6.00 7.44
CA VAL A 135 -5.44 -5.81 6.00
C VAL A 135 -4.26 -4.85 5.81
N HIS A 136 -4.29 -3.70 6.51
CA HIS A 136 -3.21 -2.72 6.44
C HIS A 136 -1.87 -3.30 6.92
N CYS A 137 -1.85 -4.03 8.03
CA CYS A 137 -0.61 -4.60 8.55
C CYS A 137 -0.03 -5.69 7.64
N HIS A 138 -0.87 -6.57 7.05
CA HIS A 138 -0.40 -7.54 6.06
C HIS A 138 0.14 -6.85 4.80
N LEU A 139 -0.53 -5.79 4.33
CA LEU A 139 -0.03 -4.98 3.23
C LEU A 139 1.35 -4.43 3.54
N GLU A 140 1.54 -3.77 4.69
CA GLU A 140 2.84 -3.21 5.05
C GLU A 140 3.93 -4.29 5.22
N ARG A 141 3.59 -5.46 5.78
CA ARG A 141 4.54 -6.58 5.82
C ARG A 141 4.95 -7.06 4.45
N ALA A 142 3.99 -7.18 3.53
CA ALA A 142 4.28 -7.59 2.17
C ALA A 142 5.22 -6.58 1.50
N ARG A 143 4.92 -5.28 1.59
CA ARG A 143 5.76 -4.18 1.09
C ARG A 143 7.18 -4.26 1.67
N PHE A 144 7.31 -4.52 2.98
CA PHE A 144 8.61 -4.74 3.61
C PHE A 144 9.37 -5.90 2.94
N HIS A 145 8.73 -7.05 2.72
CA HIS A 145 9.35 -8.21 2.08
C HIS A 145 9.80 -7.92 0.64
N PHE A 146 8.98 -7.25 -0.16
CA PHE A 146 9.35 -6.84 -1.52
C PHE A 146 10.53 -5.86 -1.53
N ASN A 147 10.58 -4.96 -0.55
CA ASN A 147 11.64 -3.97 -0.42
C ASN A 147 12.98 -4.56 0.04
N CYS A 148 12.97 -5.68 0.78
CA CYS A 148 14.20 -6.34 1.20
C CYS A 148 14.91 -7.11 0.06
N GLY A 149 14.19 -7.41 -1.04
CA GLY A 149 14.71 -8.21 -2.16
C GLY A 149 15.00 -9.69 -1.82
N GLY A 150 15.45 -10.46 -2.82
CA GLY A 150 15.96 -11.84 -2.64
C GLY A 150 14.91 -12.94 -2.42
N ASP A 151 15.25 -13.96 -1.61
CA ASP A 151 14.45 -15.16 -1.28
C ASP A 151 13.15 -14.88 -0.48
N HIS A 152 12.70 -13.63 -0.44
CA HIS A 152 11.61 -13.17 0.43
C HIS A 152 10.37 -12.74 -0.35
N LEU A 153 10.40 -12.81 -1.68
CA LEU A 153 9.25 -12.55 -2.53
C LEU A 153 8.06 -13.45 -2.18
N ASP A 154 8.31 -14.72 -1.88
CA ASP A 154 7.24 -15.67 -1.53
C ASP A 154 6.54 -15.32 -0.21
N ALA A 155 7.28 -14.82 0.78
CA ALA A 155 6.69 -14.31 2.01
C ALA A 155 5.85 -13.06 1.75
N GLY A 156 6.34 -12.14 0.91
CA GLY A 156 5.58 -10.96 0.47
C GLY A 156 4.29 -11.33 -0.25
N ARG A 157 4.34 -12.32 -1.16
CA ARG A 157 3.17 -12.87 -1.84
C ARG A 157 2.17 -13.47 -0.86
N ALA A 158 2.65 -14.25 0.12
CA ALA A 158 1.80 -14.85 1.13
C ALA A 158 1.08 -13.79 1.98
N ASP A 159 1.75 -12.70 2.33
CA ASP A 159 1.15 -11.59 3.08
C ASP A 159 0.13 -10.78 2.24
N TYR A 160 0.40 -10.50 0.96
CA TYR A 160 -0.63 -9.91 0.08
C TYR A 160 -1.83 -10.84 -0.07
N ALA A 161 -1.63 -12.14 -0.24
CA ALA A 161 -2.71 -13.11 -0.32
C ALA A 161 -3.52 -13.18 1.00
N ALA A 162 -2.88 -13.00 2.15
CA ALA A 162 -3.58 -12.86 3.42
C ALA A 162 -4.42 -11.57 3.49
N ALA A 163 -3.86 -10.43 3.06
CA ALA A 163 -4.60 -9.16 2.97
C ALA A 163 -5.83 -9.27 2.05
N LEU A 164 -5.67 -9.85 0.86
CA LEU A 164 -6.75 -10.07 -0.11
C LEU A 164 -7.84 -11.00 0.46
N ARG A 165 -7.46 -12.10 1.11
CA ARG A 165 -8.42 -13.01 1.75
C ARG A 165 -9.25 -12.33 2.83
N LEU A 166 -8.66 -11.42 3.59
CA LEU A 166 -9.38 -10.65 4.61
C LEU A 166 -10.43 -9.73 3.98
N VAL A 167 -10.10 -9.09 2.85
CA VAL A 167 -11.03 -8.25 2.09
C VAL A 167 -12.15 -9.10 1.45
N SER A 168 -11.80 -10.24 0.87
CA SER A 168 -12.73 -11.14 0.16
C SER A 168 -13.72 -11.88 1.07
N THR A 169 -13.64 -11.70 2.40
CA THR A 169 -14.64 -12.25 3.34
C THR A 169 -16.01 -11.59 3.22
N THR A 170 -16.11 -10.50 2.45
CA THR A 170 -17.35 -9.76 2.22
C THR A 170 -17.58 -9.59 0.72
N THR A 171 -18.81 -9.82 0.24
CA THR A 171 -19.18 -9.71 -1.19
C THR A 171 -19.74 -8.33 -1.51
N THR A 172 -19.19 -7.28 -0.91
CA THR A 172 -19.65 -5.91 -1.11
C THR A 172 -18.83 -5.23 -2.20
N ASP A 173 -19.41 -4.23 -2.87
CA ASP A 173 -18.65 -3.41 -3.82
C ASP A 173 -17.46 -2.68 -3.16
N GLU A 174 -17.51 -2.44 -1.84
CA GLU A 174 -16.39 -1.87 -1.09
C GLU A 174 -15.22 -2.85 -0.99
N ALA A 175 -15.51 -4.13 -0.77
CA ALA A 175 -14.51 -5.16 -0.73
C ALA A 175 -13.86 -5.39 -2.09
N PHE A 176 -14.64 -5.44 -3.17
CA PHE A 176 -14.08 -5.56 -4.52
C PHE A 176 -13.21 -4.36 -4.89
N ASP A 177 -13.66 -3.15 -4.56
CA ASP A 177 -12.88 -1.94 -4.81
C ASP A 177 -11.54 -1.93 -4.04
N GLN A 178 -11.55 -2.38 -2.79
CA GLN A 178 -10.33 -2.53 -2.00
C GLN A 178 -9.43 -3.66 -2.52
N ALA A 179 -10.00 -4.78 -2.98
CA ALA A 179 -9.26 -5.89 -3.58
C ALA A 179 -8.53 -5.44 -4.85
N ILE A 180 -9.21 -4.67 -5.72
CA ILE A 180 -8.59 -4.08 -6.93
C ILE A 180 -7.37 -3.25 -6.54
N GLN A 181 -7.47 -2.38 -5.54
CA GLN A 181 -6.33 -1.57 -5.10
C GLN A 181 -5.17 -2.44 -4.58
N LEU A 182 -5.47 -3.48 -3.79
CA LEU A 182 -4.44 -4.40 -3.28
C LEU A 182 -3.76 -5.18 -4.42
N ASP A 183 -4.51 -5.61 -5.43
CA ASP A 183 -3.98 -6.31 -6.59
C ASP A 183 -3.12 -5.38 -7.46
N LEU A 184 -3.50 -4.11 -7.63
CA LEU A 184 -2.67 -3.10 -8.31
C LEU A 184 -1.38 -2.79 -7.54
N ASP A 185 -1.46 -2.66 -6.22
CA ASP A 185 -0.30 -2.47 -5.36
C ASP A 185 0.65 -3.68 -5.46
N ARG A 186 0.10 -4.89 -5.44
CA ARG A 186 0.86 -6.13 -5.63
C ARG A 186 1.50 -6.18 -7.02
N ALA A 187 0.76 -5.87 -8.08
CA ALA A 187 1.29 -5.86 -9.44
C ALA A 187 2.48 -4.89 -9.56
N THR A 188 2.37 -3.72 -8.94
CA THR A 188 3.45 -2.74 -8.86
C THR A 188 4.68 -3.29 -8.12
N ALA A 189 4.47 -3.90 -6.95
CA ALA A 189 5.56 -4.49 -6.17
C ALA A 189 6.27 -5.63 -6.92
N GLU A 190 5.52 -6.49 -7.61
CA GLU A 190 6.07 -7.58 -8.42
C GLU A 190 6.85 -7.07 -9.63
N LEU A 191 6.40 -5.99 -10.29
CA LEU A 191 7.17 -5.35 -11.38
C LEU A 191 8.50 -4.81 -10.87
N VAL A 192 8.51 -4.15 -9.71
CA VAL A 192 9.73 -3.63 -9.07
C VAL A 192 10.67 -4.77 -8.68
N ALA A 193 10.13 -5.92 -8.25
CA ALA A 193 10.89 -7.12 -7.96
C ALA A 193 11.35 -7.91 -9.20
N GLY A 194 11.01 -7.47 -10.41
CA GLY A 194 11.38 -8.15 -11.67
C GLY A 194 10.55 -9.40 -11.99
N SER A 195 9.40 -9.58 -11.34
CA SER A 195 8.54 -10.76 -11.45
C SER A 195 7.36 -10.49 -12.39
N HIS A 196 7.64 -10.50 -13.69
CA HIS A 196 6.65 -10.18 -14.74
C HIS A 196 5.39 -11.06 -14.68
N THR A 197 5.53 -12.37 -14.54
CA THR A 197 4.39 -13.31 -14.52
C THR A 197 3.43 -13.04 -13.36
N HIS A 198 3.94 -12.81 -12.15
CA HIS A 198 3.10 -12.53 -10.99
C HIS A 198 2.48 -11.13 -11.05
N ALA A 199 3.19 -10.16 -11.64
CA ALA A 199 2.64 -8.84 -11.89
C ALA A 199 1.46 -8.88 -12.87
N VAL A 200 1.60 -9.62 -13.98
CA VAL A 200 0.53 -9.85 -14.95
C VAL A 200 -0.67 -10.53 -14.30
N GLN A 201 -0.44 -11.56 -13.47
CA GLN A 201 -1.51 -12.25 -12.75
C GLN A 201 -2.27 -11.31 -11.81
N ALA A 202 -1.56 -10.50 -11.01
CA ALA A 202 -2.19 -9.55 -10.10
C ALA A 202 -2.98 -8.46 -10.86
N ALA A 203 -2.43 -7.93 -11.95
CA ALA A 203 -3.15 -6.97 -12.80
C ALA A 203 -4.40 -7.60 -13.45
N ALA A 204 -4.31 -8.86 -13.88
CA ALA A 204 -5.46 -9.60 -14.38
C ALA A 204 -6.51 -9.82 -13.27
N ASP A 205 -6.11 -10.20 -12.06
CA ASP A 205 -6.99 -10.37 -10.89
C ASP A 205 -7.78 -9.08 -10.60
N ALA A 206 -7.12 -7.91 -10.67
CA ALA A 206 -7.77 -6.61 -10.55
C ALA A 206 -8.83 -6.38 -11.65
N CYS A 207 -8.55 -6.74 -12.92
CA CYS A 207 -9.54 -6.68 -14.00
C CYS A 207 -10.74 -7.62 -13.75
N ILE A 208 -10.52 -8.79 -13.15
CA ILE A 208 -11.61 -9.72 -12.81
C ILE A 208 -12.49 -9.13 -11.72
N ALA A 209 -11.89 -8.58 -10.66
CA ALA A 209 -12.62 -7.94 -9.57
C ALA A 209 -13.44 -6.73 -10.04
N LEU A 210 -12.94 -5.97 -11.04
CA LEU A 210 -13.69 -4.87 -11.66
C LEU A 210 -15.06 -5.31 -12.20
N ARG A 211 -15.17 -6.51 -12.78
CA ARG A 211 -16.45 -7.06 -13.31
C ARG A 211 -17.46 -7.37 -12.22
N GLN A 212 -16.98 -7.61 -11.00
CA GLN A 212 -17.81 -7.99 -9.86
C GLN A 212 -18.41 -6.75 -9.16
N LEU A 213 -17.93 -5.54 -9.48
CA LEU A 213 -18.49 -4.28 -8.99
C LEU A 213 -19.85 -3.98 -9.64
N ASN A 214 -20.89 -3.85 -8.83
CA ASN A 214 -22.24 -3.50 -9.29
C ASN A 214 -22.44 -1.99 -9.43
N SER A 215 -21.82 -1.20 -8.57
CA SER A 215 -21.90 0.26 -8.58
C SER A 215 -21.16 0.86 -9.78
N ALA A 216 -21.91 1.56 -10.64
CA ALA A 216 -21.37 2.24 -11.81
C ALA A 216 -20.24 3.24 -11.48
N TRP A 217 -20.37 4.02 -10.39
CA TRP A 217 -19.36 5.00 -10.02
C TRP A 217 -18.08 4.35 -9.48
N ARG A 218 -18.21 3.25 -8.70
CA ARG A 218 -17.03 2.51 -8.21
C ARG A 218 -16.31 1.83 -9.35
N ARG A 219 -17.07 1.22 -10.27
CA ARG A 219 -16.54 0.63 -11.49
C ARG A 219 -15.77 1.66 -12.33
N ALA A 220 -16.33 2.86 -12.54
CA ALA A 220 -15.64 3.93 -13.29
C ALA A 220 -14.34 4.37 -12.60
N ARG A 221 -14.35 4.55 -11.27
CA ARG A 221 -13.14 4.91 -10.51
C ARG A 221 -12.08 3.81 -10.54
N ALA A 222 -12.47 2.56 -10.32
CA ALA A 222 -11.57 1.41 -10.37
C ALA A 222 -10.99 1.19 -11.78
N ALA A 223 -11.80 1.37 -12.82
CA ALA A 223 -11.35 1.34 -14.22
C ALA A 223 -10.34 2.46 -14.50
N SER A 224 -10.54 3.66 -13.96
CA SER A 224 -9.57 4.76 -14.06
C SER A 224 -8.25 4.42 -13.37
N ALA A 225 -8.28 3.81 -12.18
CA ALA A 225 -7.06 3.37 -11.48
C ALA A 225 -6.30 2.29 -12.28
N LEU A 226 -7.01 1.31 -12.83
CA LEU A 226 -6.45 0.30 -13.74
C LEU A 226 -5.84 0.94 -14.98
N LEU A 227 -6.54 1.88 -15.60
CA LEU A 227 -6.04 2.60 -16.78
C LEU A 227 -4.74 3.33 -16.46
N HIS A 228 -4.70 4.09 -15.35
CA HIS A 228 -3.49 4.76 -14.89
C HIS A 228 -2.34 3.80 -14.66
N PHE A 229 -2.58 2.67 -13.98
CA PHE A 229 -1.55 1.64 -13.80
C PHE A 229 -1.01 1.12 -15.14
N LEU A 230 -1.89 0.84 -16.11
CA LEU A 230 -1.50 0.29 -17.40
C LEU A 230 -0.86 1.33 -18.33
N THR A 231 -1.12 2.63 -18.16
CA THR A 231 -0.49 3.71 -18.92
C THR A 231 0.83 4.15 -18.30
N ASP A 232 0.89 4.22 -16.98
CA ASP A 232 1.99 4.82 -16.21
C ASP A 232 2.91 3.73 -15.64
N LEU A 233 3.17 2.70 -16.45
CA LEU A 233 4.07 1.61 -16.07
C LEU A 233 5.49 2.13 -15.82
N PRO A 234 6.27 1.47 -14.93
CA PRO A 234 7.66 1.83 -14.71
C PRO A 234 8.46 1.83 -16.03
N PRO A 235 9.45 2.72 -16.21
CA PRO A 235 10.14 2.92 -17.48
C PRO A 235 10.94 1.71 -17.98
N PHE A 236 11.18 0.72 -17.11
CA PHE A 236 11.86 -0.53 -17.43
C PHE A 236 10.90 -1.66 -17.88
N VAL A 237 9.58 -1.40 -17.90
CA VAL A 237 8.56 -2.35 -18.35
C VAL A 237 8.11 -1.94 -19.75
N ASP A 238 8.24 -2.83 -20.74
CA ASP A 238 7.63 -2.58 -22.04
C ASP A 238 6.10 -2.74 -21.92
N PRO A 239 5.31 -1.67 -22.17
CA PRO A 239 3.86 -1.71 -22.00
C PRO A 239 3.18 -2.70 -22.94
N ARG A 240 3.71 -2.93 -24.14
CA ARG A 240 3.04 -3.78 -25.15
C ARG A 240 2.98 -5.26 -24.75
N PRO A 241 4.09 -5.95 -24.47
CA PRO A 241 4.05 -7.35 -24.03
C PRO A 241 3.30 -7.48 -22.71
N PHE A 242 3.50 -6.55 -21.76
CA PHE A 242 2.81 -6.61 -20.48
C PHE A 242 1.27 -6.59 -20.63
N ARG A 243 0.72 -5.65 -21.43
CA ARG A 243 -0.73 -5.57 -21.69
C ARG A 243 -1.24 -6.79 -22.47
N SER A 244 -0.46 -7.28 -23.44
CA SER A 244 -0.79 -8.48 -24.20
C SER A 244 -0.88 -9.72 -23.30
N ASP A 245 0.03 -9.85 -22.34
CA ASP A 245 0.05 -10.97 -21.41
C ASP A 245 -1.11 -10.91 -20.41
N ILE A 246 -1.52 -9.71 -19.99
CA ILE A 246 -2.75 -9.52 -19.20
C ILE A 246 -3.95 -9.98 -20.01
N SER A 247 -4.07 -9.55 -21.27
CA SER A 247 -5.15 -9.98 -22.16
C SER A 247 -5.17 -11.50 -22.33
N ALA A 248 -4.02 -12.12 -22.59
CA ALA A 248 -3.90 -13.57 -22.72
C ALA A 248 -4.31 -14.29 -21.42
N THR A 249 -3.93 -13.75 -20.26
CA THR A 249 -4.31 -14.29 -18.94
C THR A 249 -5.82 -14.20 -18.70
N LEU A 250 -6.46 -13.10 -19.09
CA LEU A 250 -7.91 -12.94 -19.00
C LEU A 250 -8.63 -13.93 -19.93
N THR A 251 -8.19 -14.04 -21.18
CA THR A 251 -8.76 -14.99 -22.15
C THR A 251 -8.60 -16.44 -21.70
N ALA A 252 -7.43 -16.80 -21.16
CA ALA A 252 -7.19 -18.14 -20.59
C ALA A 252 -8.12 -18.46 -19.41
N ARG A 253 -8.64 -17.43 -18.73
CA ARG A 253 -9.63 -17.56 -17.64
C ARG A 253 -11.08 -17.39 -18.11
N GLY A 254 -11.33 -17.42 -19.42
CA GLY A 254 -12.67 -17.31 -20.00
C GLY A 254 -13.27 -15.90 -19.93
N ILE A 255 -12.43 -14.88 -19.80
CA ILE A 255 -12.86 -13.49 -19.71
C ILE A 255 -12.43 -12.77 -20.98
N ASP A 256 -13.43 -12.26 -21.71
CA ASP A 256 -13.20 -11.41 -22.86
C ASP A 256 -12.85 -9.98 -22.38
N PRO A 257 -11.63 -9.46 -22.66
CA PRO A 257 -11.22 -8.10 -22.32
C PRO A 257 -12.17 -7.02 -22.85
N HIS A 258 -12.88 -7.29 -23.96
CA HIS A 258 -13.86 -6.37 -24.54
C HIS A 258 -15.10 -6.16 -23.67
N THR A 259 -15.29 -6.97 -22.62
CA THR A 259 -16.43 -6.87 -21.70
C THR A 259 -16.15 -6.04 -20.45
N LEU A 260 -14.93 -5.50 -20.27
CA LEU A 260 -14.55 -4.72 -19.09
C LEU A 260 -15.11 -3.28 -19.14
N THR A 261 -14.44 -2.43 -19.91
CA THR A 261 -14.89 -1.08 -20.33
C THR A 261 -14.27 -0.80 -21.70
N PRO A 262 -14.81 0.12 -22.52
CA PRO A 262 -14.23 0.44 -23.82
C PRO A 262 -12.74 0.83 -23.75
N GLU A 263 -12.34 1.59 -22.72
CA GLU A 263 -10.97 2.06 -22.54
C GLU A 263 -10.02 0.92 -22.16
N LEU A 264 -10.43 0.04 -21.25
CA LEU A 264 -9.64 -1.12 -20.84
C LEU A 264 -9.59 -2.18 -21.94
N ALA A 265 -10.69 -2.39 -22.65
CA ALA A 265 -10.74 -3.22 -23.84
C ALA A 265 -9.71 -2.73 -24.86
N TRP A 266 -9.70 -1.42 -25.14
CA TRP A 266 -8.77 -0.83 -26.09
C TRP A 266 -7.31 -0.96 -25.67
N ILE A 267 -6.97 -0.68 -24.39
CA ILE A 267 -5.57 -0.75 -23.93
C ILE A 267 -5.04 -2.19 -23.86
N LEU A 268 -5.92 -3.18 -23.63
CA LEU A 268 -5.57 -4.60 -23.54
C LEU A 268 -5.63 -5.33 -24.89
N SER A 269 -6.20 -4.72 -25.94
CA SER A 269 -6.31 -5.35 -27.26
C SER A 269 -4.99 -5.32 -28.04
N PRO A 270 -4.47 -6.46 -28.51
CA PRO A 270 -3.44 -6.49 -29.55
C PRO A 270 -4.07 -6.37 -30.95
N PRO A 271 -3.49 -5.59 -31.89
CA PRO A 271 -2.35 -4.68 -31.74
C PRO A 271 -2.78 -3.28 -31.25
N PHE A 272 -2.07 -2.74 -30.26
CA PHE A 272 -2.21 -1.34 -29.83
C PHE A 272 -1.82 -0.40 -30.99
N GLN A 273 -2.81 0.17 -31.67
CA GLN A 273 -2.60 1.35 -32.51
C GLN A 273 -2.97 2.57 -31.65
N PRO A 274 -2.01 3.49 -31.38
CA PRO A 274 -2.37 4.75 -30.72
C PRO A 274 -3.50 5.41 -31.52
N PRO A 275 -4.48 6.06 -30.87
CA PRO A 275 -5.54 6.69 -31.61
C PRO A 275 -4.90 7.79 -32.47
N ASN A 276 -5.12 7.74 -33.77
CA ASN A 276 -4.95 8.90 -34.66
C ASN A 276 -6.00 9.96 -34.27
N ARG A 277 -5.90 10.53 -33.06
CA ARG A 277 -6.58 11.78 -32.74
C ARG A 277 -5.56 12.88 -33.00
N PRO A 278 -5.82 13.80 -33.94
CA PRO A 278 -5.09 15.05 -33.93
C PRO A 278 -5.33 15.69 -32.56
N LEU A 279 -4.25 16.09 -31.89
CA LEU A 279 -4.32 16.95 -30.71
C LEU A 279 -5.22 18.14 -31.08
N ARG A 280 -6.37 18.25 -30.43
CA ARG A 280 -7.25 19.42 -30.47
C ARG A 280 -7.16 20.11 -29.13
#